data_AF-A0A3M1YQ13-F1
#
_entry.id   AF-A0A3M1YQ13-F1
#
_cell.length_a   1.000
_cell.length_b   1.000
_cell.length_c   1.000
_cell.angle_alpha   90.00
_cell.angle_beta   90.00
_cell.angle_gamma   90.00
#
_symmetry.space_group_name_H-M   'P 1'
#
loop_
_entity.id
_entity.type
_entity.pdbx_description
1 polymer ?
#
loop_
_entity_poly.entity_id
_entity_poly.type
_entity_poly.pdbx_seq_one_letter_code
_entity_poly.pdbx_strand_id
1 'polypeptide(L)'
;MPQLPQDRYGLSHSLFATPKRANESVVIGGLADDERRWIRIVSYRAAQLLWLTLTQLLYPDELAEATAFASTAPMRSADLPTITTHIHVADKEGDLIEFVGFAGRTPIWSADIRKEEARRLCQSLAKLFQP
;
A
#
# COMPACT_ATOMS: atom_id res chain seq x y z
N MET A 1 7.99 -23.78 -0.89
CA MET A 1 8.46 -22.71 -1.81
C MET A 1 7.54 -21.51 -1.62
N PRO A 2 8.04 -20.28 -1.43
CA PRO A 2 7.16 -19.11 -1.34
C PRO A 2 6.41 -18.93 -2.67
N GLN A 3 5.09 -18.79 -2.62
CA GLN A 3 4.27 -18.56 -3.81
C GLN A 3 4.56 -17.16 -4.35
N LEU A 4 4.83 -17.06 -5.65
CA LEU A 4 5.01 -15.77 -6.31
C LEU A 4 3.64 -15.08 -6.44
N PRO A 5 3.58 -13.73 -6.42
CA PRO A 5 2.35 -13.00 -6.64
C PRO A 5 1.73 -13.38 -7.98
N GLN A 6 0.40 -13.55 -8.00
CA GLN A 6 -0.34 -13.86 -9.22
C GLN A 6 -0.20 -12.76 -10.27
N ASP A 7 -0.29 -11.50 -9.86
CA ASP A 7 -0.12 -10.34 -10.73
C ASP A 7 1.16 -9.57 -10.41
N ARG A 8 1.99 -9.31 -11.41
CA ARG A 8 3.23 -8.53 -11.27
C ARG A 8 3.21 -7.36 -12.23
N TYR A 9 3.23 -6.16 -11.66
CA TYR A 9 3.14 -4.91 -12.44
C TYR A 9 4.50 -4.32 -12.79
N GLY A 10 5.59 -4.80 -12.18
CA GLY A 10 6.92 -4.22 -12.38
C GLY A 10 6.98 -2.77 -11.89
N LEU A 11 7.85 -1.96 -12.50
CA LEU A 11 7.97 -0.55 -12.16
C LEU A 11 6.66 0.18 -12.47
N SER A 12 6.16 0.92 -11.50
CA SER A 12 4.89 1.63 -11.56
C SER A 12 5.05 3.11 -11.19
N HIS A 13 4.24 3.95 -11.83
CA HIS A 13 4.18 5.39 -11.64
C HIS A 13 2.74 5.90 -11.66
N SER A 14 2.58 7.21 -11.44
CA SER A 14 1.27 7.88 -11.40
C SER A 14 0.34 7.24 -10.37
N LEU A 15 0.92 6.94 -9.21
CA LEU A 15 0.22 6.25 -8.13
C LEU A 15 -0.87 7.15 -7.54
N PHE A 16 -2.00 6.54 -7.18
CA PHE A 16 -3.10 7.24 -6.52
C PHE A 16 -3.73 6.39 -5.41
N ALA A 17 -4.35 7.06 -4.45
CA ALA A 17 -5.19 6.46 -3.43
C ALA A 17 -6.50 7.26 -3.31
N THR A 18 -7.64 6.57 -3.31
CA THR A 18 -8.97 7.19 -3.16
C THR A 18 -9.85 6.35 -2.25
N PRO A 19 -10.65 6.95 -1.35
CA PRO A 19 -11.53 6.20 -0.48
C PRO A 19 -12.67 5.60 -1.31
N LYS A 20 -13.04 4.35 -1.01
CA LYS A 20 -14.29 3.75 -1.48
C LYS A 20 -15.38 4.06 -0.45
N ARG A 21 -16.62 4.30 -0.91
CA ARG A 21 -17.77 4.76 -0.09
C ARG A 21 -17.82 4.12 1.31
N ALA A 22 -18.19 4.92 2.30
CA ALA A 22 -18.29 4.57 3.73
C ALA A 22 -16.97 4.28 4.48
N ASN A 23 -15.80 4.70 3.95
CA ASN A 23 -14.48 4.56 4.59
C ASN A 23 -14.10 3.10 4.93
N GLU A 24 -14.74 2.10 4.33
CA GLU A 24 -14.45 0.70 4.65
C GLU A 24 -13.24 0.17 3.87
N SER A 25 -12.92 0.79 2.74
CA SER A 25 -11.79 0.40 1.89
C SER A 25 -11.21 1.58 1.12
N VAL A 26 -9.96 1.44 0.69
CA VAL A 26 -9.24 2.40 -0.12
C VAL A 26 -8.90 1.72 -1.45
N VAL A 27 -9.12 2.43 -2.55
CA VAL A 27 -8.66 2.02 -3.87
C VAL A 27 -7.27 2.60 -4.06
N ILE A 28 -6.28 1.74 -4.32
CA ILE A 28 -4.92 2.12 -4.70
C ILE A 28 -4.68 1.65 -6.13
N GLY A 29 -3.99 2.44 -6.93
CA GLY A 29 -3.65 2.05 -8.28
C GLY A 29 -2.57 2.91 -8.89
N GLY A 30 -2.22 2.60 -10.13
CA GLY A 30 -1.21 3.31 -10.90
C GLY A 30 -1.12 2.78 -12.33
N LEU A 31 -0.07 3.19 -13.01
CA LEU A 31 0.33 2.70 -14.32
C LEU A 31 1.64 1.93 -14.14
N ALA A 32 1.74 0.76 -14.76
CA ALA A 32 3.01 0.09 -14.96
C ALA A 32 3.79 0.74 -16.12
N ASP A 33 5.09 0.48 -16.22
CA ASP A 33 5.96 0.98 -17.31
C ASP A 33 5.48 0.54 -18.72
N ASP A 34 4.71 -0.56 -18.81
CA ASP A 34 4.05 -0.99 -20.06
C ASP A 34 2.71 -0.26 -20.33
N GLU A 35 2.46 0.86 -19.62
CA GLU A 35 1.22 1.64 -19.61
C GLU A 35 -0.02 0.87 -19.14
N ARG A 36 0.17 -0.34 -18.60
CA ARG A 36 -0.93 -1.13 -18.06
C ARG A 36 -1.42 -0.52 -16.76
N ARG A 37 -2.67 -0.06 -16.77
CA ARG A 37 -3.33 0.39 -15.56
C ARG A 37 -3.60 -0.78 -14.62
N TRP A 38 -3.29 -0.58 -13.35
CA TRP A 38 -3.64 -1.51 -12.29
C TRP A 38 -4.38 -0.81 -11.15
N ILE A 39 -5.32 -1.54 -10.55
CA ILE A 39 -6.16 -1.06 -9.46
C ILE A 39 -6.35 -2.19 -8.46
N ARG A 40 -6.26 -1.85 -7.17
CA ARG A 40 -6.43 -2.76 -6.04
C ARG A 40 -7.32 -2.13 -4.98
N ILE A 41 -8.27 -2.94 -4.50
CA ILE A 41 -9.08 -2.61 -3.34
C ILE A 41 -8.31 -3.08 -2.12
N VAL A 42 -8.00 -2.15 -1.24
CA VAL A 42 -7.21 -2.34 -0.04
C VAL A 42 -8.13 -2.08 1.16
N SER A 43 -8.06 -2.92 2.18
CA SER A 43 -8.80 -2.66 3.41
C SER A 43 -8.35 -1.32 4.01
N TYR A 44 -9.25 -0.61 4.70
CA TYR A 44 -8.88 0.68 5.30
C TYR A 44 -7.66 0.55 6.22
N ARG A 45 -7.62 -0.53 7.03
CA ARG A 45 -6.48 -0.86 7.89
C ARG A 45 -5.19 -1.07 7.10
N ALA A 46 -5.22 -1.83 6.01
CA ALA A 46 -4.04 -2.07 5.20
C ALA A 46 -3.52 -0.78 4.58
N ALA A 47 -4.41 0.14 4.19
CA ALA A 47 -4.03 1.46 3.70
C ALA A 47 -3.42 2.34 4.81
N GLN A 48 -3.96 2.28 6.04
CA GLN A 48 -3.37 2.97 7.20
C GLN A 48 -1.98 2.46 7.53
N LEU A 49 -1.79 1.13 7.55
CA LEU A 49 -0.49 0.51 7.78
C LEU A 49 0.49 0.86 6.65
N LEU A 50 0.05 0.83 5.40
CA LEU A 50 0.87 1.26 4.26
C LEU A 50 1.34 2.70 4.44
N TRP A 51 0.45 3.62 4.81
CA TRP A 51 0.82 5.02 5.07
C TRP A 51 1.85 5.14 6.20
N LEU A 52 1.63 4.45 7.33
CA LEU A 52 2.58 4.46 8.44
C LEU A 52 3.94 3.90 8.02
N THR A 53 3.98 2.77 7.34
CA THR A 53 5.22 2.14 6.86
C THR A 53 5.94 3.03 5.85
N LEU A 54 5.22 3.68 4.94
CA LEU A 54 5.82 4.65 4.02
C LEU A 54 6.35 5.88 4.75
N THR A 55 5.65 6.37 5.76
CA THR A 55 6.11 7.49 6.58
C THR A 55 7.40 7.12 7.31
N GLN A 56 7.46 5.92 7.88
CA GLN A 56 8.66 5.33 8.50
C GLN A 56 9.85 5.27 7.56
N LEU A 57 9.60 4.82 6.33
CA LEU A 57 10.66 4.62 5.35
C LEU A 57 11.15 5.94 4.74
N LEU A 58 10.25 6.90 4.52
CA LEU A 58 10.54 8.13 3.76
C LEU A 58 10.89 9.33 4.64
N TYR A 59 10.38 9.36 5.88
CA TYR A 59 10.54 10.47 6.82
C TYR A 59 10.93 9.93 8.22
N PRO A 60 12.06 9.22 8.35
CA PRO A 60 12.45 8.57 9.60
C PRO A 60 12.64 9.57 10.76
N ASP A 61 13.01 10.82 10.46
CA ASP A 61 13.22 11.88 11.47
C ASP A 61 11.90 12.48 11.99
N GLU A 62 10.77 12.28 11.29
CA GLU A 62 9.44 12.81 11.66
C GLU A 62 8.63 11.81 12.50
N LEU A 63 9.22 10.66 12.86
CA LEU A 63 8.48 9.50 13.36
C LEU A 63 8.07 9.52 14.84
N ALA A 64 8.59 10.46 15.62
CA ALA A 64 8.33 10.49 17.06
C ALA A 64 6.83 10.64 17.40
N GLU A 65 6.00 11.13 16.47
CA GLU A 65 4.57 11.37 16.70
C GLU A 65 3.61 10.34 16.04
N ALA A 66 4.04 9.53 15.07
CA ALA A 66 3.13 8.72 14.24
C ALA A 66 2.81 7.31 14.78
N THR A 67 3.59 6.78 15.73
CA THR A 67 3.50 5.38 16.19
C THR A 67 2.31 5.08 17.11
N ALA A 68 1.61 6.10 17.63
CA ALA A 68 0.51 5.92 18.57
C ALA A 68 -0.81 5.40 17.94
N PHE A 69 -1.01 5.54 16.63
CA PHE A 69 -2.30 5.25 15.97
C PHE A 69 -2.44 3.85 15.35
N ALA A 70 -1.34 3.09 15.21
CA ALA A 70 -1.33 1.82 14.46
C ALA A 70 -1.99 0.64 15.20
N SER A 71 -2.08 0.73 16.53
CA SER A 71 -2.27 -0.45 17.40
C SER A 71 -3.73 -0.87 17.62
N THR A 72 -4.74 -0.10 17.17
CA THR A 72 -6.13 -0.30 17.62
C THR A 72 -7.15 -0.66 16.54
N ALA A 73 -6.75 -0.80 15.27
CA ALA A 73 -7.71 -1.20 14.23
C ALA A 73 -8.17 -2.66 14.43
N PRO A 74 -9.46 -3.00 14.30
CA PRO A 74 -9.94 -4.38 14.34
C PRO A 74 -9.59 -5.14 13.05
N MET A 75 -9.21 -6.43 13.18
CA MET A 75 -9.11 -7.36 12.04
C MET A 75 -10.53 -7.73 11.62
N ARG A 76 -11.06 -7.15 10.53
CA ARG A 76 -12.31 -7.62 9.90
C ARG A 76 -12.03 -8.69 8.84
N SER A 77 -13.00 -9.61 8.71
CA SER A 77 -12.95 -10.94 8.10
C SER A 77 -12.22 -11.08 6.77
N ALA A 78 -11.53 -12.22 6.67
CA ALA A 78 -10.75 -12.71 5.54
C ALA A 78 -11.61 -13.37 4.42
N ASP A 79 -12.92 -13.10 4.37
CA ASP A 79 -13.85 -13.86 3.51
C ASP A 79 -13.98 -13.30 2.08
N LEU A 80 -13.21 -12.26 1.72
CA LEU A 80 -13.16 -11.72 0.37
C LEU A 80 -11.74 -11.85 -0.21
N PRO A 81 -11.46 -12.88 -1.03
CA PRO A 81 -10.12 -13.14 -1.58
C PRO A 81 -9.62 -12.05 -2.54
N THR A 82 -10.48 -11.10 -2.92
CA THR A 82 -10.17 -9.98 -3.82
C THR A 82 -9.74 -8.70 -3.10
N ILE A 83 -9.88 -8.63 -1.76
CA ILE A 83 -9.47 -7.46 -0.98
C ILE A 83 -8.05 -7.67 -0.46
N THR A 84 -7.18 -6.69 -0.72
CA THR A 84 -5.84 -6.66 -0.14
C THR A 84 -5.96 -6.33 1.35
N THR A 85 -5.63 -7.30 2.21
CA THR A 85 -5.74 -7.17 3.67
C THR A 85 -4.43 -6.76 4.34
N HIS A 86 -3.30 -6.94 3.66
CA HIS A 86 -1.98 -6.52 4.11
C HIS A 86 -1.13 -6.11 2.91
N ILE A 87 -0.25 -5.13 3.10
CA ILE A 87 0.75 -4.74 2.11
C ILE A 87 2.10 -4.78 2.79
N HIS A 88 3.02 -5.59 2.26
CA HIS A 88 4.40 -5.60 2.66
C HIS A 88 5.17 -4.59 1.80
N VAL A 89 6.03 -3.81 2.45
CA VAL A 89 6.87 -2.81 1.81
C VAL A 89 8.31 -3.18 2.09
N ALA A 90 9.11 -3.35 1.03
CA ALA A 90 10.53 -3.64 1.15
C ALA A 90 11.34 -2.59 0.37
N ASP A 91 12.37 -2.02 1.01
CA ASP A 91 13.36 -1.21 0.29
C ASP A 91 14.17 -2.14 -0.61
N LYS A 92 14.28 -1.80 -1.89
CA LYS A 92 15.14 -2.49 -2.86
C LYS A 92 16.42 -1.68 -3.07
N GLU A 93 17.42 -2.28 -3.68
CA GLU A 93 18.65 -1.55 -4.01
C GLU A 93 18.34 -0.32 -4.89
N GLY A 94 18.94 0.81 -4.55
CA GLY A 94 18.77 2.08 -5.24
C GLY A 94 17.61 2.93 -4.69
N ASP A 95 16.81 3.49 -5.61
CA ASP A 95 15.67 4.38 -5.31
C ASP A 95 14.31 3.68 -5.46
N LEU A 96 14.30 2.34 -5.32
CA LEU A 96 13.12 1.51 -5.55
C LEU A 96 12.58 0.93 -4.25
N ILE A 97 11.26 0.85 -4.16
CA ILE A 97 10.51 0.21 -3.09
C ILE A 97 9.60 -0.83 -3.74
N GLU A 98 9.60 -2.06 -3.21
CA GLU A 98 8.64 -3.09 -3.61
C GLU A 98 7.42 -3.08 -2.71
N PHE A 99 6.25 -3.07 -3.33
CA PHE A 99 4.98 -3.35 -2.70
C PHE A 99 4.55 -4.76 -3.04
N VAL A 100 4.17 -5.53 -2.02
CA VAL A 100 3.53 -6.84 -2.19
C VAL A 100 2.21 -6.83 -1.42
N GLY A 101 1.11 -6.93 -2.15
CA GLY A 101 -0.23 -7.02 -1.56
C GLY A 101 -0.65 -8.47 -1.31
N PHE A 102 -1.29 -8.69 -0.17
CA PHE A 102 -1.75 -10.00 0.28
C PHE A 102 -3.26 -10.02 0.48
N ALA A 103 -3.89 -11.15 0.10
CA ALA A 103 -5.22 -11.53 0.57
C ALA A 103 -5.06 -12.66 1.59
N GLY A 104 -5.23 -12.32 2.87
CA GLY A 104 -4.89 -13.23 3.96
C GLY A 104 -3.38 -13.46 4.03
N ARG A 105 -2.93 -14.69 3.77
CA ARG A 105 -1.51 -15.08 3.74
C ARG A 105 -0.93 -15.23 2.33
N THR A 106 -1.76 -15.09 1.30
CA THR A 106 -1.37 -15.33 -0.09
C THR A 106 -0.98 -14.02 -0.76
N PRO A 107 0.23 -13.89 -1.32
CA PRO A 107 0.58 -12.73 -2.13
C PRO A 107 -0.21 -12.76 -3.43
N ILE A 108 -0.95 -11.69 -3.72
CA ILE A 108 -1.85 -11.60 -4.87
C ILE A 108 -1.38 -10.60 -5.92
N TRP A 109 -0.57 -9.61 -5.53
CA TRP A 109 0.05 -8.69 -6.48
C TRP A 109 1.36 -8.11 -5.97
N SER A 110 2.21 -7.65 -6.88
CA SER A 110 3.35 -6.80 -6.55
C SER A 110 3.57 -5.68 -7.56
N ALA A 111 4.13 -4.57 -7.09
CA ALA A 111 4.55 -3.44 -7.89
C ALA A 111 5.85 -2.85 -7.32
N ASP A 112 6.76 -2.46 -8.19
CA ASP A 112 7.96 -1.72 -7.83
C ASP A 112 7.70 -0.24 -8.07
N ILE A 113 8.12 0.63 -7.16
CA ILE A 113 7.86 2.06 -7.24
C ILE A 113 9.10 2.85 -6.87
N ARG A 114 9.28 4.03 -7.45
CA ARG A 114 10.36 4.94 -7.04
C ARG A 114 10.03 5.61 -5.71
N LYS A 115 11.04 5.97 -4.91
CA LYS A 115 10.81 6.68 -3.63
C LYS A 115 10.05 8.00 -3.84
N GLU A 116 10.28 8.67 -4.96
CA GLU A 116 9.52 9.89 -5.33
C GLU A 116 8.01 9.63 -5.50
N GLU A 117 7.64 8.55 -6.20
CA GLU A 117 6.24 8.15 -6.35
C GLU A 117 5.66 7.62 -5.02
N ALA A 118 6.48 6.96 -4.21
CA ALA A 118 6.11 6.55 -2.86
C ALA A 118 5.79 7.75 -1.95
N ARG A 119 6.55 8.86 -2.04
CA ARG A 119 6.26 10.11 -1.32
C ARG A 119 4.92 10.69 -1.72
N ARG A 120 4.62 10.75 -3.02
CA ARG A 120 3.33 11.24 -3.53
C ARG A 120 2.18 10.38 -3.03
N LEU A 121 2.32 9.06 -3.11
CA LEU A 121 1.32 8.14 -2.59
C LEU A 121 1.13 8.30 -1.07
N CYS A 122 2.23 8.46 -0.32
CA CYS A 122 2.19 8.69 1.12
C CYS A 122 1.40 9.97 1.47
N GLN A 123 1.63 11.07 0.74
CA GLN A 123 0.87 12.31 0.90
C GLN A 123 -0.61 12.15 0.53
N SER A 124 -0.92 11.40 -0.53
CA SER A 124 -2.31 11.08 -0.90
C SER A 124 -3.01 10.27 0.19
N LEU A 125 -2.33 9.29 0.78
CA LEU A 125 -2.88 8.49 1.88
C LEU A 125 -3.04 9.32 3.16
N ALA A 126 -2.09 10.21 3.49
CA ALA A 126 -2.18 11.08 4.66
C ALA A 126 -3.48 11.91 4.66
N LYS A 127 -3.87 12.46 3.49
CA LYS A 127 -5.13 13.20 3.31
C LYS A 127 -6.39 12.35 3.58
N LEU A 128 -6.30 11.02 3.49
CA LEU A 128 -7.43 10.13 3.78
C LEU A 128 -7.59 9.83 5.28
N PHE A 129 -6.52 10.02 6.06
CA PHE A 129 -6.47 9.67 7.48
C PHE A 129 -6.44 10.88 8.41
N GLN A 130 -6.32 12.09 7.85
CA GLN A 130 -6.51 13.33 8.59
C GLN A 130 -7.99 13.47 9.02
N PRO A 131 -8.27 13.83 10.29
CA PRO A 131 -9.63 13.99 10.81
C PRO A 131 -10.40 15.16 10.19
#